data_AF-A0A6A4XBQ5-F1
#
_entry.id   AF-A0A6A4XBQ5-F1
#
_cell.length_a   1.000
_cell.length_b   1.000
_cell.length_c   1.000
_cell.angle_alpha   90.00
_cell.angle_beta   90.00
_cell.angle_gamma   90.00
#
_symmetry.space_group_name_H-M   'P 1'
#
loop_
_entity.id
_entity.type
_entity.pdbx_description
1 polymer ?
#
loop_
_entity_poly.entity_id
_entity_poly.type
_entity_poly.pdbx_seq_one_letter_code
_entity_poly.pdbx_strand_id
1 'polypeptide(L)'
;MKRMSVRPARTEEVTAPGRDVTQLPGVAGDVESGDGDLHLSRSARVMVALLRVTGHWGGAGCGSLIYATMLYAVLTNALFFLVSRKGNIGMKALARDQGDFSAAFKSSFFGIPDVLSWLCLSCTFFIGRRRYAGLFSEIRQALKNALSSTTDPPAEPLKSLNRRLAIILSCLVVMFVVVISIHIHLFLRAPAMECEESAASCAKNVMKYLFYTIFDIFLLLTPVKLLLAAEFAREGFRAVNAELKTMMASGGVDVALLVRLGRRQAALSAALSRLTDGLAPELVVSMAYGVVLQVSTLLLTVGSAQAGHLVRAGPEIVAGLYRAAVTVAVPCEVGQAVQDQVGRIRDSLLARPPVADVTAGQEVLLQLEATRRDLESLVDLRLYRLRRSTVLAAVSAAVTYIIVFLQFQQPEASG
;
A
#
# COMPACT_ATOMS: atom_id res chain seq x y z
N MET A 1 -8.26 54.87 45.77
CA MET A 1 -9.02 55.92 45.05
C MET A 1 -8.05 56.90 44.40
N LYS A 2 -7.82 56.80 43.09
CA LYS A 2 -7.30 57.91 42.28
C LYS A 2 -7.59 57.59 40.80
N ARG A 3 -8.58 58.28 40.24
CA ARG A 3 -8.90 58.24 38.80
C ARG A 3 -7.78 58.96 38.05
N MET A 4 -7.24 58.33 37.02
CA MET A 4 -6.47 59.01 35.98
C MET A 4 -7.23 58.89 34.67
N SER A 5 -7.53 60.07 34.12
CA SER A 5 -8.16 60.36 32.85
C SER A 5 -7.07 60.86 31.92
N VAL A 6 -6.87 60.25 30.74
CA VAL A 6 -6.30 60.93 29.56
C VAL A 6 -6.88 60.32 28.29
N ARG A 7 -7.13 61.24 27.35
CA ARG A 7 -7.91 61.25 26.11
C ARG A 7 -7.43 60.35 24.94
N PRO A 8 -8.30 60.18 23.91
CA PRO A 8 -8.06 59.32 22.76
C PRO A 8 -7.25 60.02 21.66
N ALA A 9 -6.51 59.21 20.89
CA ALA A 9 -5.88 59.62 19.63
C ALA A 9 -6.68 59.06 18.45
N ARG A 10 -6.83 59.95 17.46
CA ARG A 10 -7.63 59.89 16.24
C ARG A 10 -6.75 59.37 15.11
N THR A 11 -7.25 58.45 14.28
CA THR A 11 -6.67 58.04 12.99
C THR A 11 -7.85 57.82 12.05
N GLU A 12 -8.21 58.84 11.29
CA GLU A 12 -7.88 59.00 9.87
C GLU A 12 -8.55 57.95 8.97
N GLU A 13 -9.70 58.36 8.45
CA GLU A 13 -10.31 57.88 7.21
C GLU A 13 -9.32 58.05 6.06
N VAL A 14 -8.98 56.96 5.38
CA VAL A 14 -8.49 56.99 4.01
C VAL A 14 -9.37 56.11 3.15
N THR A 15 -9.91 56.78 2.14
CA THR A 15 -10.80 56.38 1.06
C THR A 15 -10.27 55.20 0.23
N ALA A 16 -11.20 54.36 -0.20
CA ALA A 16 -11.00 53.25 -1.13
C ALA A 16 -10.43 53.70 -2.49
N PRO A 17 -9.84 52.74 -3.24
CA PRO A 17 -10.35 52.54 -4.59
C PRO A 17 -10.73 51.08 -4.83
N GLY A 18 -11.85 50.90 -5.54
CA GLY A 18 -12.37 49.62 -5.92
C GLY A 18 -11.42 48.82 -6.81
N ARG A 19 -11.49 47.50 -6.65
CA ARG A 19 -11.06 46.55 -7.65
C ARG A 19 -12.02 45.37 -7.62
N ASP A 20 -13.02 45.44 -8.48
CA ASP A 20 -13.68 44.26 -9.01
C ASP A 20 -12.62 43.41 -9.73
N VAL A 21 -12.24 42.31 -9.09
CA VAL A 21 -11.58 41.21 -9.76
C VAL A 21 -12.40 39.98 -9.43
N THR A 22 -13.17 39.56 -10.43
CA THR A 22 -13.80 38.26 -10.55
C THR A 22 -12.69 37.20 -10.50
N GLN A 23 -12.26 36.83 -9.29
CA GLN A 23 -11.42 35.66 -9.08
C GLN A 23 -12.29 34.41 -9.31
N LEU A 24 -12.11 33.80 -10.48
CA LEU A 24 -12.40 32.38 -10.66
C LEU A 24 -11.75 31.60 -9.51
N PRO A 25 -12.39 30.54 -8.98
CA PRO A 25 -11.83 29.73 -7.92
C PRO A 25 -10.59 29.00 -8.46
N GLY A 26 -9.44 29.62 -8.23
CA GLY A 26 -8.14 29.01 -8.39
C GLY A 26 -8.05 27.81 -7.46
N VAL A 27 -7.74 26.66 -8.04
CA VAL A 27 -7.25 25.48 -7.33
C VAL A 27 -6.21 25.96 -6.34
N ALA A 28 -6.51 25.83 -5.04
CA ALA A 28 -5.60 26.18 -3.96
C ALA A 28 -4.29 25.39 -4.14
N GLY A 29 -3.32 26.04 -4.77
CA GLY A 29 -1.94 25.61 -4.75
C GLY A 29 -1.43 25.87 -3.34
N ASP A 30 -1.23 24.78 -2.60
CA ASP A 30 -0.47 24.81 -1.37
C ASP A 30 0.85 25.57 -1.63
N VAL A 31 0.99 26.71 -0.98
CA VAL A 31 2.21 27.53 -0.99
C VAL A 31 3.31 26.68 -0.36
N GLU A 32 4.13 26.03 -1.20
CA GLU A 32 5.40 25.41 -0.80
C GLU A 32 6.32 26.54 -0.29
N SER A 33 6.35 26.76 1.02
CA SER A 33 7.32 27.65 1.66
C SER A 33 8.73 27.10 1.38
N GLY A 34 9.54 27.90 0.69
CA GLY A 34 10.87 27.54 0.19
C GLY A 34 11.90 27.28 1.28
N ASP A 35 11.83 26.12 1.93
CA ASP A 35 12.86 25.60 2.83
C ASP A 35 13.43 24.29 2.29
N GLY A 36 14.36 24.39 1.33
CA GLY A 36 15.26 23.28 0.91
C GLY A 36 14.60 21.91 0.82
N ASP A 37 13.35 21.87 0.34
CA ASP A 37 12.52 20.70 0.50
C ASP A 37 13.02 19.63 -0.45
N LEU A 38 13.13 18.40 0.05
CA LEU A 38 13.73 17.30 -0.71
C LEU A 38 12.84 17.05 -1.93
N HIS A 39 13.21 17.65 -3.07
CA HIS A 39 12.37 17.72 -4.25
C HIS A 39 12.03 16.30 -4.68
N LEU A 40 10.75 15.96 -4.55
CA LEU A 40 10.27 14.65 -4.97
C LEU A 40 10.54 14.48 -6.46
N SER A 41 11.12 13.34 -6.80
CA SER A 41 11.26 12.97 -8.20
C SER A 41 9.91 12.95 -8.91
N ARG A 42 9.94 13.11 -10.23
CA ARG A 42 8.71 13.08 -11.05
C ARG A 42 7.92 11.79 -10.79
N SER A 43 8.58 10.65 -10.68
CA SER A 43 7.94 9.37 -10.39
C SER A 43 7.25 9.35 -9.03
N ALA A 44 7.93 9.83 -7.97
CA ALA A 44 7.34 9.93 -6.64
C ALA A 44 6.11 10.85 -6.62
N ARG A 45 6.19 12.00 -7.31
CA ARG A 45 5.05 12.94 -7.43
C ARG A 45 3.87 12.31 -8.15
N VAL A 46 4.11 11.57 -9.23
CA VAL A 46 3.05 10.85 -9.96
C VAL A 46 2.41 9.77 -9.08
N MET A 47 3.20 8.99 -8.34
CA MET A 47 2.66 7.99 -7.41
C MET A 47 1.83 8.63 -6.29
N VAL A 48 2.30 9.73 -5.69
CA VAL A 48 1.53 10.48 -4.68
C VAL A 48 0.25 11.07 -5.29
N ALA A 49 0.32 11.61 -6.51
CA ALA A 49 -0.86 12.13 -7.21
C ALA A 49 -1.89 11.01 -7.46
N LEU A 50 -1.45 9.83 -7.87
CA LEU A 50 -2.30 8.67 -8.06
C LEU A 50 -2.96 8.21 -6.74
N LEU A 51 -2.21 8.17 -5.65
CA LEU A 51 -2.77 7.89 -4.31
C LEU A 51 -3.77 8.96 -3.87
N ARG A 52 -3.57 10.23 -4.24
CA ARG A 52 -4.52 11.32 -3.95
C ARG A 52 -5.82 11.18 -4.75
N VAL A 53 -5.70 10.96 -6.07
CA VAL A 53 -6.85 10.76 -6.97
C VAL A 53 -7.67 9.53 -6.54
N THR A 54 -7.04 8.49 -6.03
CA THR A 54 -7.76 7.30 -5.56
C THR A 54 -8.20 7.39 -4.09
N GLY A 55 -8.07 8.55 -3.44
CA GLY A 55 -8.47 8.75 -2.04
C GLY A 55 -7.61 8.02 -1.00
N HIS A 56 -6.52 7.36 -1.41
CA HIS A 56 -5.57 6.68 -0.54
C HIS A 56 -4.65 7.65 0.23
N TRP A 57 -4.56 8.89 -0.25
CA TRP A 57 -3.81 9.98 0.34
C TRP A 57 -4.68 11.25 0.42
N GLY A 58 -4.68 11.95 1.55
CA GLY A 58 -5.40 13.22 1.65
C GLY A 58 -5.00 14.06 2.85
N GLY A 59 -4.97 15.38 2.67
CA GLY A 59 -4.62 16.35 3.70
C GLY A 59 -5.75 16.69 4.66
N ALA A 60 -5.54 17.73 5.48
CA ALA A 60 -6.52 18.21 6.45
C ALA A 60 -7.71 18.96 5.82
N GLY A 61 -7.62 19.41 4.57
CA GLY A 61 -8.62 20.26 3.92
C GLY A 61 -9.99 19.63 3.68
N CYS A 62 -11.04 20.45 3.78
CA CYS A 62 -12.44 20.05 3.59
C CYS A 62 -12.72 19.53 2.17
N GLY A 63 -12.18 20.19 1.13
CA GLY A 63 -12.38 19.76 -0.27
C GLY A 63 -11.87 18.34 -0.54
N SER A 64 -10.69 17.98 -0.02
CA SER A 64 -10.15 16.62 -0.12
C SER A 64 -11.02 15.60 0.61
N LEU A 65 -11.64 15.98 1.74
CA LEU A 65 -12.56 15.13 2.47
C LEU A 65 -13.87 14.91 1.70
N ILE A 66 -14.48 15.97 1.15
CA ILE A 66 -15.71 15.88 0.36
C ILE A 66 -15.48 14.96 -0.85
N TYR A 67 -14.40 15.19 -1.60
CA TYR A 67 -14.04 14.35 -2.74
C TYR A 67 -13.91 12.87 -2.36
N ALA A 68 -13.11 12.57 -1.33
CA ALA A 68 -12.91 11.21 -0.88
C ALA A 68 -14.20 10.56 -0.34
N THR A 69 -15.09 11.35 0.27
CA THR A 69 -16.38 10.86 0.78
C THR A 69 -17.32 10.51 -0.37
N MET A 70 -17.40 11.36 -1.40
CA MET A 70 -18.17 11.06 -2.61
C MET A 70 -17.64 9.81 -3.31
N LEU A 71 -16.31 9.71 -3.45
CA LEU A 71 -15.66 8.55 -4.03
C LEU A 71 -15.95 7.27 -3.23
N TYR A 72 -15.79 7.33 -1.91
CA TYR A 72 -16.09 6.20 -1.03
C TYR A 72 -17.58 5.79 -1.06
N ALA A 73 -18.51 6.75 -1.15
CA ALA A 73 -19.94 6.46 -1.25
C ALA A 73 -20.29 5.73 -2.56
N VAL A 74 -19.76 6.20 -3.69
CA VAL A 74 -19.94 5.54 -5.00
C VAL A 74 -19.39 4.11 -4.97
N LEU A 75 -18.17 3.94 -4.44
CA LEU A 75 -17.50 2.66 -4.30
C LEU A 75 -18.26 1.72 -3.34
N THR A 76 -18.75 2.22 -2.21
CA THR A 76 -19.55 1.43 -1.27
C THR A 76 -20.86 0.96 -1.89
N ASN A 77 -21.57 1.84 -2.59
CA ASN A 77 -22.83 1.48 -3.24
C ASN A 77 -22.63 0.41 -4.33
N ALA A 78 -21.59 0.55 -5.16
CA ALA A 78 -21.28 -0.44 -6.18
C ALA A 78 -20.86 -1.79 -5.59
N LEU A 79 -20.04 -1.83 -4.51
CA LEU A 79 -19.71 -3.10 -3.83
C LEU A 79 -20.92 -3.73 -3.15
N PHE A 80 -21.78 -2.93 -2.52
CA PHE A 80 -23.02 -3.42 -1.91
C PHE A 80 -23.91 -4.12 -2.94
N PHE A 81 -24.05 -3.54 -4.13
CA PHE A 81 -24.77 -4.16 -5.24
C PHE A 81 -24.14 -5.49 -5.69
N LEU A 82 -22.80 -5.54 -5.78
CA LEU A 82 -22.07 -6.75 -6.17
C LEU A 82 -22.21 -7.88 -5.13
N VAL A 83 -22.02 -7.57 -3.85
CA VAL A 83 -22.21 -8.50 -2.74
C VAL A 83 -23.64 -9.02 -2.72
N SER A 84 -24.64 -8.14 -2.81
CA SER A 84 -26.06 -8.53 -2.83
C SER A 84 -26.38 -9.45 -4.01
N ARG A 85 -25.82 -9.17 -5.20
CA ARG A 85 -25.98 -10.04 -6.37
C ARG A 85 -25.36 -11.41 -6.15
N LYS A 86 -24.12 -11.47 -5.64
CA LYS A 86 -23.42 -12.74 -5.37
C LYS A 86 -24.12 -13.55 -4.28
N GLY A 87 -24.55 -12.91 -3.21
CA GLY A 87 -25.39 -13.52 -2.17
C GLY A 87 -26.67 -14.12 -2.74
N ASN A 88 -27.39 -13.38 -3.59
CA ASN A 88 -28.60 -13.89 -4.26
C ASN A 88 -28.31 -15.08 -5.18
N ILE A 89 -27.17 -15.11 -5.88
CA ILE A 89 -26.74 -16.26 -6.69
C ILE A 89 -26.52 -17.48 -5.80
N GLY A 90 -25.83 -17.30 -4.66
CA GLY A 90 -25.57 -18.37 -3.70
C GLY A 90 -26.87 -18.92 -3.09
N MET A 91 -27.75 -18.04 -2.62
CA MET A 91 -29.05 -18.43 -2.06
C MET A 91 -29.92 -19.18 -3.07
N LYS A 92 -29.93 -18.77 -4.34
CA LYS A 92 -30.65 -19.47 -5.41
C LYS A 92 -30.04 -20.83 -5.73
N ALA A 93 -28.72 -20.99 -5.61
CA ALA A 93 -28.06 -22.27 -5.81
C ALA A 93 -28.34 -23.24 -4.64
N LEU A 94 -28.36 -22.74 -3.40
CA LEU A 94 -28.79 -23.50 -2.22
C LEU A 94 -30.24 -23.97 -2.36
N ALA A 95 -31.15 -23.07 -2.73
CA ALA A 95 -32.58 -23.40 -2.91
C ALA A 95 -32.87 -24.40 -4.04
N ARG A 96 -31.86 -24.74 -4.86
CA ARG A 96 -31.96 -25.74 -5.93
C ARG A 96 -31.25 -27.05 -5.56
N ASP A 97 -30.91 -27.24 -4.29
CA ASP A 97 -30.21 -28.41 -3.74
C ASP A 97 -28.93 -28.78 -4.51
N GLN A 98 -28.21 -27.78 -5.02
CA GLN A 98 -26.98 -28.01 -5.79
C GLN A 98 -25.77 -28.36 -4.91
N GLY A 99 -25.98 -28.55 -3.60
CA GLY A 99 -24.95 -28.73 -2.58
C GLY A 99 -24.36 -27.40 -2.09
N ASP A 100 -24.08 -27.32 -0.80
CA ASP A 100 -23.59 -26.11 -0.11
C ASP A 100 -22.30 -25.56 -0.75
N PHE A 101 -21.39 -26.46 -1.11
CA PHE A 101 -20.13 -26.12 -1.74
C PHE A 101 -20.32 -25.52 -3.14
N SER A 102 -21.16 -26.12 -3.98
CA SER A 102 -21.45 -25.59 -5.32
C SER A 102 -22.06 -24.19 -5.26
N ALA A 103 -22.96 -23.96 -4.30
CA ALA A 103 -23.56 -22.66 -4.08
C ALA A 103 -22.52 -21.63 -3.62
N ALA A 104 -21.64 -22.00 -2.69
CA ALA A 104 -20.53 -21.15 -2.26
C ALA A 104 -19.61 -20.80 -3.44
N PHE A 105 -19.19 -21.76 -4.28
CA PHE A 105 -18.29 -21.46 -5.39
C PHE A 105 -18.90 -20.59 -6.47
N LYS A 106 -20.13 -20.89 -6.90
CA LYS A 106 -20.84 -20.10 -7.92
C LYS A 106 -21.07 -18.66 -7.48
N SER A 107 -21.16 -18.42 -6.18
CA SER A 107 -21.34 -17.09 -5.60
C SER A 107 -20.03 -16.42 -5.16
N SER A 108 -18.87 -17.02 -5.42
CA SER A 108 -17.57 -16.53 -4.89
C SER A 108 -17.63 -16.39 -3.36
N PHE A 109 -18.02 -17.48 -2.70
CA PHE A 109 -18.32 -17.58 -1.28
C PHE A 109 -19.28 -16.49 -0.81
N PHE A 110 -20.44 -16.38 -1.45
CA PHE A 110 -21.47 -15.38 -1.12
C PHE A 110 -20.96 -13.93 -1.14
N GLY A 111 -19.94 -13.64 -1.95
CA GLY A 111 -19.35 -12.30 -2.07
C GLY A 111 -18.37 -11.94 -0.95
N ILE A 112 -17.86 -12.89 -0.17
CA ILE A 112 -16.85 -12.63 0.87
C ILE A 112 -15.63 -11.84 0.35
N PRO A 113 -15.03 -12.14 -0.83
CA PRO A 113 -13.94 -11.34 -1.36
C PRO A 113 -14.32 -9.86 -1.57
N ASP A 114 -15.54 -9.59 -2.02
CA ASP A 114 -16.00 -8.21 -2.24
C ASP A 114 -16.27 -7.48 -0.91
N VAL A 115 -16.69 -8.22 0.13
CA VAL A 115 -16.80 -7.67 1.49
C VAL A 115 -15.41 -7.33 2.04
N LEU A 116 -14.42 -8.20 1.86
CA LEU A 116 -13.05 -7.93 2.31
C LEU A 116 -12.42 -6.75 1.55
N SER A 117 -12.64 -6.63 0.24
CA SER A 117 -12.17 -5.47 -0.52
C SER A 117 -12.85 -4.18 -0.06
N TRP A 118 -14.16 -4.21 0.22
CA TRP A 118 -14.89 -3.09 0.82
C TRP A 118 -14.33 -2.70 2.20
N LEU A 119 -14.07 -3.68 3.06
CA LEU A 119 -13.48 -3.45 4.39
C LEU A 119 -12.10 -2.81 4.26
N CYS A 120 -11.27 -3.28 3.32
CA CYS A 120 -9.95 -2.69 3.04
C CYS A 120 -10.08 -1.21 2.65
N LEU A 121 -10.98 -0.88 1.72
CA LEU A 121 -11.23 0.51 1.30
C LEU A 121 -11.78 1.37 2.44
N SER A 122 -12.59 0.78 3.32
CA SER A 122 -13.12 1.44 4.51
C SER A 122 -11.98 1.76 5.49
N CYS A 123 -11.07 0.83 5.75
CA CYS A 123 -9.86 1.09 6.55
C CYS A 123 -9.01 2.20 5.92
N THR A 124 -8.82 2.17 4.60
CA THR A 124 -8.09 3.22 3.88
C THR A 124 -8.74 4.59 4.05
N PHE A 125 -10.07 4.67 3.92
CA PHE A 125 -10.81 5.91 4.02
C PHE A 125 -10.83 6.48 5.44
N PHE A 126 -11.20 5.68 6.44
CA PHE A 126 -11.40 6.14 7.82
C PHE A 126 -10.10 6.30 8.61
N ILE A 127 -9.12 5.42 8.39
CA ILE A 127 -7.89 5.37 9.19
C ILE A 127 -6.70 5.86 8.35
N GLY A 128 -6.55 5.28 7.17
CA GLY A 128 -5.33 5.36 6.37
C GLY A 128 -5.02 6.72 5.78
N ARG A 129 -6.01 7.36 5.16
CA ARG A 129 -5.82 8.47 4.23
C ARG A 129 -5.05 9.63 4.83
N ARG A 130 -5.49 10.12 5.98
CA ARG A 130 -4.87 11.26 6.69
C ARG A 130 -3.59 10.86 7.41
N ARG A 131 -3.62 9.69 8.07
CA ARG A 131 -2.51 9.21 8.87
C ARG A 131 -1.28 8.90 8.01
N TYR A 132 -1.47 8.28 6.85
CA TYR A 132 -0.39 7.99 5.90
C TYR A 132 0.32 9.26 5.41
N ALA A 133 -0.43 10.33 5.14
CA ALA A 133 0.15 11.58 4.67
C ALA A 133 1.14 12.18 5.68
N GLY A 134 0.77 12.22 6.97
CA GLY A 134 1.65 12.70 8.04
C GLY A 134 2.84 11.78 8.28
N LEU A 135 2.62 10.47 8.35
CA LEU A 135 3.69 9.50 8.60
C LEU A 135 4.70 9.42 7.45
N PHE A 136 4.26 9.61 6.21
CA PHE A 136 5.17 9.64 5.07
C PHE A 136 6.05 10.91 5.08
N SER A 137 5.54 12.06 5.53
CA SER A 137 6.40 13.24 5.73
C SER A 137 7.48 12.99 6.78
N GLU A 138 7.19 12.24 7.85
CA GLU A 138 8.21 11.86 8.84
C GLU A 138 9.32 11.00 8.23
N ILE A 139 8.97 10.00 7.40
CA ILE A 139 9.98 9.19 6.68
C ILE A 139 10.81 10.04 5.73
N ARG A 140 10.19 10.97 5.00
CA ARG A 140 10.92 11.90 4.10
C ARG A 140 11.89 12.78 4.88
N GLN A 141 11.47 13.29 6.04
CA GLN A 141 12.33 14.10 6.89
C GLN A 141 13.49 13.26 7.47
N ALA A 142 13.22 12.04 7.91
CA ALA A 142 14.25 11.11 8.37
C ALA A 142 15.26 10.78 7.26
N LEU A 143 14.79 10.59 6.01
CA LEU A 143 15.66 10.43 4.85
C LEU A 143 16.50 11.70 4.58
N LYS A 144 15.89 12.89 4.62
CA LYS A 144 16.61 14.18 4.46
C LYS A 144 17.76 14.29 5.46
N ASN A 145 17.49 13.99 6.73
CA ASN A 145 18.48 14.01 7.81
C ASN A 145 19.58 12.94 7.67
N ALA A 146 19.26 11.81 7.03
CA ALA A 146 20.23 10.77 6.73
C ALA A 146 21.17 11.18 5.57
N LEU A 147 20.63 11.84 4.55
CA LEU A 147 21.38 12.24 3.35
C LEU A 147 22.19 13.53 3.51
N SER A 148 21.81 14.42 4.42
CA SER A 148 22.48 15.72 4.63
C SER A 148 23.91 15.62 5.20
N SER A 149 24.37 14.41 5.52
CA SER A 149 25.67 14.13 6.13
C SER A 149 26.72 13.65 5.17
N THR A 150 26.29 13.13 4.03
CA THR A 150 27.19 12.54 3.05
C THR A 150 28.12 13.65 2.55
N THR A 151 29.42 13.46 2.76
CA THR A 151 30.48 14.42 2.43
C THR A 151 30.60 14.66 0.92
N ASP A 152 30.10 13.72 0.13
CA ASP A 152 29.94 13.84 -1.32
C ASP A 152 28.56 14.43 -1.68
N PRO A 153 28.46 15.18 -2.80
CA PRO A 153 27.19 15.74 -3.22
C PRO A 153 26.11 14.63 -3.27
N PRO A 154 24.91 14.86 -2.69
CA PRO A 154 23.86 13.85 -2.49
C PRO A 154 23.23 13.28 -3.78
N ALA A 155 23.88 13.47 -4.92
CA ALA A 155 23.39 13.12 -6.24
C ALA A 155 23.23 11.61 -6.45
N GLU A 156 24.16 10.77 -5.95
CA GLU A 156 24.11 9.32 -6.23
C GLU A 156 22.97 8.58 -5.51
N PRO A 157 22.77 8.73 -4.19
CA PRO A 157 21.67 8.06 -3.48
C PRO A 157 20.29 8.45 -4.04
N LEU A 158 20.11 9.74 -4.31
CA LEU A 158 18.87 10.27 -4.88
C LEU A 158 18.64 9.77 -6.30
N LYS A 159 19.69 9.69 -7.14
CA LYS A 159 19.59 9.11 -8.49
C LYS A 159 19.19 7.64 -8.44
N SER A 160 19.76 6.88 -7.51
CA SER A 160 19.44 5.46 -7.27
C SER A 160 17.98 5.26 -6.83
N LEU A 161 17.51 6.06 -5.87
CA LEU A 161 16.11 6.09 -5.43
C LEU A 161 15.17 6.44 -6.59
N ASN A 162 15.49 7.49 -7.35
CA ASN A 162 14.68 7.93 -8.48
C ASN A 162 14.55 6.86 -9.56
N ARG A 163 15.64 6.14 -9.85
CA ARG A 163 15.61 5.00 -10.78
C ARG A 163 14.67 3.90 -10.30
N ARG A 164 14.73 3.53 -9.01
CA ARG A 164 13.83 2.51 -8.45
C ARG A 164 12.37 2.94 -8.44
N LEU A 165 12.08 4.18 -8.07
CA LEU A 165 10.72 4.73 -8.11
C LEU A 165 10.19 4.80 -9.55
N ALA A 166 11.03 5.10 -10.54
CA ALA A 166 10.65 5.03 -11.94
C ALA A 166 10.32 3.59 -12.38
N ILE A 167 11.13 2.60 -11.98
CA ILE A 167 10.85 1.18 -12.25
C ILE A 167 9.52 0.77 -11.61
N ILE A 168 9.28 1.12 -10.34
CA ILE A 168 8.03 0.82 -9.63
C ILE A 168 6.84 1.45 -10.34
N LEU A 169 6.93 2.72 -10.74
CA LEU A 169 5.87 3.39 -11.49
C LEU A 169 5.61 2.69 -12.84
N SER A 170 6.65 2.30 -13.58
CA SER A 170 6.49 1.53 -14.82
C SER A 170 5.81 0.19 -14.57
N CYS A 171 6.21 -0.55 -13.53
CA CYS A 171 5.56 -1.80 -13.14
C CYS A 171 4.09 -1.59 -12.76
N LEU A 172 3.75 -0.49 -12.08
CA LEU A 172 2.38 -0.13 -11.72
C LEU A 172 1.53 0.21 -12.95
N VAL A 173 2.10 0.90 -13.94
CA VAL A 173 1.42 1.17 -15.21
C VAL A 173 1.15 -0.13 -15.98
N VAL A 174 2.16 -1.00 -16.11
CA VAL A 174 1.99 -2.31 -16.75
C VAL A 174 0.93 -3.14 -16.02
N MET A 175 0.96 -3.15 -14.69
CA MET A 175 -0.07 -3.77 -13.85
C MET A 175 -1.48 -3.28 -14.23
N PHE A 176 -1.70 -1.97 -14.28
CA PHE A 176 -3.01 -1.43 -14.64
C PHE A 176 -3.41 -1.75 -16.06
N VAL A 177 -2.49 -1.68 -17.02
CA VAL A 177 -2.76 -2.07 -18.42
C VAL A 177 -3.20 -3.53 -18.50
N VAL A 178 -2.54 -4.44 -17.78
CA VAL A 178 -2.91 -5.86 -17.74
C VAL A 178 -4.29 -6.04 -17.12
N VAL A 179 -4.56 -5.44 -15.96
CA VAL A 179 -5.87 -5.53 -15.29
C VAL A 179 -6.98 -4.98 -16.19
N ILE A 180 -6.80 -3.79 -16.76
CA ILE A 180 -7.76 -3.16 -17.67
C ILE A 180 -7.97 -4.05 -18.91
N SER A 181 -6.90 -4.58 -19.51
CA SER A 181 -6.99 -5.44 -20.69
C SER A 181 -7.75 -6.73 -20.41
N ILE A 182 -7.54 -7.37 -19.25
CA ILE A 182 -8.30 -8.56 -18.85
C ILE A 182 -9.78 -8.21 -18.65
N HIS A 183 -10.09 -7.08 -18.01
CA HIS A 183 -11.48 -6.64 -17.83
C HIS A 183 -12.16 -6.29 -19.15
N ILE A 184 -11.47 -5.63 -20.08
CA ILE A 184 -11.97 -5.37 -21.43
C ILE A 184 -12.21 -6.70 -22.15
N HIS A 185 -11.29 -7.65 -22.07
CA HIS A 185 -11.47 -8.96 -22.71
C HIS A 185 -12.66 -9.73 -22.12
N LEU A 186 -12.81 -9.76 -20.79
CA LEU A 186 -13.97 -10.34 -20.12
C LEU A 186 -15.27 -9.62 -20.50
N PHE A 187 -15.23 -8.28 -20.57
CA PHE A 187 -16.35 -7.45 -21.00
C PHE A 187 -16.76 -7.73 -22.45
N LEU A 188 -15.80 -7.92 -23.37
CA LEU A 188 -16.05 -8.20 -24.79
C LEU A 188 -16.49 -9.64 -25.05
N ARG A 189 -16.22 -10.58 -24.13
CA ARG A 189 -16.63 -11.99 -24.25
C ARG A 189 -18.00 -12.29 -23.62
N ALA A 190 -18.40 -11.52 -22.62
CA ALA A 190 -19.73 -11.56 -22.02
C ALA A 190 -20.93 -11.02 -22.86
N PRO A 191 -20.80 -10.07 -23.82
CA PRO A 191 -21.92 -9.29 -24.34
C PRO A 191 -22.54 -9.88 -25.61
N ALA A 192 -21.95 -10.93 -26.21
CA ALA A 192 -22.54 -11.60 -27.37
C ALA A 192 -23.90 -12.26 -27.08
N MET A 193 -24.34 -12.34 -25.81
CA MET A 193 -25.69 -12.79 -25.44
C MET A 193 -26.53 -11.74 -24.70
N GLU A 194 -25.95 -10.86 -23.87
CA GLU A 194 -26.74 -9.92 -23.04
C GLU A 194 -27.03 -8.57 -23.72
N CYS A 195 -26.19 -8.13 -24.68
CA CYS A 195 -26.43 -6.87 -25.38
C CYS A 195 -27.45 -7.00 -26.52
N GLU A 196 -27.79 -8.23 -26.93
CA GLU A 196 -28.85 -8.50 -27.90
C GLU A 196 -30.26 -8.33 -27.29
N GLU A 197 -30.40 -8.55 -25.97
CA GLU A 197 -31.71 -8.46 -25.29
C GLU A 197 -32.19 -7.02 -25.07
N SER A 198 -31.31 -6.10 -24.62
CA SER A 198 -31.65 -4.68 -24.46
C SER A 198 -30.44 -3.76 -24.24
N ALA A 199 -30.59 -2.48 -24.60
CA ALA A 199 -29.60 -1.44 -24.29
C ALA A 199 -29.35 -1.27 -22.78
N ALA A 200 -30.38 -1.47 -21.96
CA ALA A 200 -30.29 -1.36 -20.51
C ALA A 200 -29.45 -2.50 -19.89
N SER A 201 -29.62 -3.73 -20.36
CA SER A 201 -28.78 -4.88 -19.96
C SER A 201 -27.33 -4.65 -20.34
N CYS A 202 -27.09 -4.15 -21.55
CA CYS A 202 -25.74 -3.83 -22.02
C CYS A 202 -25.08 -2.75 -21.15
N ALA A 203 -25.77 -1.62 -20.89
CA ALA A 203 -25.28 -0.55 -20.03
C ALA A 203 -24.97 -1.05 -18.61
N LYS A 204 -25.83 -1.90 -18.04
CA LYS A 204 -25.61 -2.52 -16.73
C LYS A 204 -24.34 -3.38 -16.69
N ASN A 205 -24.08 -4.13 -17.75
CA ASN A 205 -22.88 -4.97 -17.84
C ASN A 205 -21.61 -4.12 -18.01
N VAL A 206 -21.64 -3.07 -18.85
CA VAL A 206 -20.54 -2.09 -18.96
C VAL A 206 -20.21 -1.50 -17.60
N MET A 207 -21.22 -0.99 -16.89
CA MET A 207 -21.03 -0.38 -15.57
C MET A 207 -20.45 -1.37 -14.56
N LYS A 208 -20.88 -2.63 -14.58
CA LYS A 208 -20.33 -3.69 -13.73
C LYS A 208 -18.83 -3.87 -13.94
N TYR A 209 -18.37 -4.03 -15.19
CA TYR A 209 -16.93 -4.24 -15.47
C TYR A 209 -16.09 -2.99 -15.22
N LEU A 210 -16.65 -1.81 -15.50
CA LEU A 210 -16.03 -0.53 -15.15
C LEU A 210 -15.80 -0.44 -13.63
N PHE A 211 -16.82 -0.75 -12.83
CA PHE A 211 -16.70 -0.74 -11.37
C PHE A 211 -15.67 -1.76 -10.89
N TYR A 212 -15.68 -3.01 -11.37
CA TYR A 212 -14.65 -4.00 -11.01
C TYR A 212 -13.24 -3.50 -11.31
N THR A 213 -13.03 -2.91 -12.48
CA THR A 213 -11.73 -2.35 -12.88
C THR A 213 -11.29 -1.24 -11.92
N ILE A 214 -12.20 -0.33 -11.57
CA ILE A 214 -11.91 0.76 -10.62
C ILE A 214 -11.60 0.17 -9.24
N PHE A 215 -12.37 -0.79 -8.75
CA PHE A 215 -12.12 -1.43 -7.45
C PHE A 215 -10.77 -2.12 -7.38
N ASP A 216 -10.43 -2.88 -8.42
CA ASP A 216 -9.16 -3.58 -8.48
C ASP A 216 -8.00 -2.59 -8.47
N ILE A 217 -8.07 -1.50 -9.25
CA ILE A 217 -7.05 -0.45 -9.23
C ILE A 217 -6.87 0.13 -7.82
N PHE A 218 -7.98 0.43 -7.14
CA PHE A 218 -7.93 1.00 -5.79
C PHE A 218 -7.34 0.01 -4.80
N LEU A 219 -7.76 -1.24 -4.83
CA LEU A 219 -7.27 -2.27 -3.93
C LEU A 219 -5.77 -2.55 -4.14
N LEU A 220 -5.32 -2.59 -5.40
CA LEU A 220 -3.91 -2.80 -5.76
C LEU A 220 -3.01 -1.61 -5.35
N LEU A 221 -3.57 -0.43 -5.11
CA LEU A 221 -2.83 0.73 -4.60
C LEU A 221 -2.58 0.69 -3.08
N THR A 222 -3.32 -0.15 -2.34
CA THR A 222 -3.09 -0.33 -0.90
C THR A 222 -1.66 -0.80 -0.59
N PRO A 223 -1.14 -1.91 -1.17
CA PRO A 223 0.25 -2.33 -0.95
C PRO A 223 1.28 -1.34 -1.52
N VAL A 224 0.91 -0.53 -2.52
CA VAL A 224 1.79 0.50 -3.11
C VAL A 224 2.13 1.60 -2.10
N LYS A 225 1.25 1.91 -1.14
CA LYS A 225 1.54 2.84 -0.03
C LYS A 225 2.75 2.37 0.79
N LEU A 226 2.76 1.10 1.18
CA LEU A 226 3.88 0.52 1.91
C LEU A 226 5.14 0.48 1.06
N LEU A 227 5.03 0.05 -0.21
CA LEU A 227 6.16 -0.01 -1.15
C LEU A 227 6.86 1.35 -1.29
N LEU A 228 6.08 2.42 -1.49
CA LEU A 228 6.62 3.77 -1.63
C LEU A 228 7.32 4.23 -0.34
N ALA A 229 6.69 4.07 0.82
CA ALA A 229 7.28 4.46 2.10
C ALA A 229 8.56 3.67 2.42
N ALA A 230 8.54 2.37 2.17
CA ALA A 230 9.66 1.48 2.40
C ALA A 230 10.85 1.84 1.50
N GLU A 231 10.67 2.20 0.23
CA GLU A 231 11.80 2.59 -0.63
C GLU A 231 12.54 3.84 -0.12
N PHE A 232 11.81 4.81 0.45
CA PHE A 232 12.43 5.97 1.10
C PHE A 232 13.22 5.56 2.35
N ALA A 233 12.62 4.73 3.21
CA ALA A 233 13.30 4.23 4.41
C ALA A 233 14.54 3.38 4.06
N ARG A 234 14.43 2.51 3.05
CA ARG A 234 15.54 1.68 2.54
C ARG A 234 16.70 2.51 2.04
N GLU A 235 16.44 3.62 1.35
CA GLU A 235 17.51 4.51 0.93
C GLU A 235 18.19 5.20 2.12
N GLY A 236 17.41 5.59 3.14
CA GLY A 236 17.96 6.11 4.39
C GLY A 236 18.87 5.11 5.09
N PHE A 237 18.42 3.85 5.22
CA PHE A 237 19.25 2.79 5.80
C PHE A 237 20.49 2.47 4.95
N ARG A 238 20.41 2.59 3.61
CA ARG A 238 21.60 2.46 2.74
C ARG A 238 22.61 3.56 2.99
N ALA A 239 22.17 4.81 3.11
CA ALA A 239 23.05 5.93 3.40
C ALA A 239 23.75 5.74 4.75
N VAL A 240 23.00 5.40 5.81
CA VAL A 240 23.55 5.08 7.14
C VAL A 240 24.57 3.94 7.05
N ASN A 241 24.25 2.86 6.34
CA ASN A 241 25.15 1.72 6.18
C ASN A 241 26.43 2.07 5.40
N ALA A 242 26.33 2.95 4.39
CA ALA A 242 27.48 3.38 3.60
C ALA A 242 28.45 4.21 4.47
N GLU A 243 27.93 5.19 5.21
CA GLU A 243 28.71 6.03 6.14
C GLU A 243 29.30 5.19 7.30
N LEU A 244 28.56 4.19 7.77
CA LEU A 244 29.08 3.21 8.74
C LEU A 244 30.26 2.43 8.16
N LYS A 245 30.15 1.92 6.92
CA LYS A 245 31.21 1.15 6.27
C LYS A 245 32.46 2.00 6.02
N THR A 246 32.31 3.25 5.59
CA THR A 246 33.47 4.14 5.37
C THR A 246 34.19 4.42 6.68
N MET A 247 33.46 4.67 7.77
CA MET A 247 34.04 4.83 9.11
C MET A 247 34.77 3.55 9.55
N MET A 248 34.14 2.37 9.42
CA MET A 248 34.77 1.11 9.82
C MET A 248 36.01 0.76 8.98
N ALA A 249 36.04 1.12 7.70
CA ALA A 249 37.19 0.92 6.83
C ALA A 249 38.40 1.80 7.18
N SER A 250 38.18 2.94 7.84
CA SER A 250 39.25 3.87 8.21
C SER A 250 40.12 3.41 9.40
N GLY A 251 39.77 2.28 10.03
CA GLY A 251 40.52 1.67 11.14
C GLY A 251 40.28 2.31 12.51
N GLY A 252 39.79 3.54 12.58
CA GLY A 252 39.34 4.23 13.79
C GLY A 252 37.81 4.32 13.86
N VAL A 253 37.24 4.16 15.06
CA VAL A 253 35.80 4.40 15.26
C VAL A 253 35.59 5.71 16.00
N ASP A 254 35.09 6.68 15.25
CA ASP A 254 34.60 7.94 15.80
C ASP A 254 33.26 7.70 16.51
N VAL A 255 33.30 7.73 17.84
CA VAL A 255 32.12 7.53 18.69
C VAL A 255 31.04 8.59 18.40
N ALA A 256 31.42 9.84 18.13
CA ALA A 256 30.44 10.90 17.87
C ALA A 256 29.72 10.69 16.53
N LEU A 257 30.44 10.22 15.51
CA LEU A 257 29.85 9.82 14.25
C LEU A 257 28.97 8.58 14.41
N LEU A 258 29.44 7.56 15.14
CA LEU A 258 28.69 6.35 15.43
C LEU A 258 27.36 6.70 16.11
N VAL A 259 27.36 7.43 17.23
CA VAL A 259 26.16 7.89 17.93
C VAL A 259 25.19 8.62 16.98
N ARG A 260 25.71 9.46 16.09
CA ARG A 260 24.90 10.20 15.10
C ARG A 260 24.22 9.25 14.10
N LEU A 261 24.95 8.25 13.59
CA LEU A 261 24.40 7.21 12.71
C LEU A 261 23.31 6.40 13.42
N GLY A 262 23.53 6.04 14.68
CA GLY A 262 22.55 5.32 15.50
C GLY A 262 21.26 6.11 15.67
N ARG A 263 21.33 7.41 15.95
CA ARG A 263 20.14 8.28 16.02
C ARG A 263 19.39 8.36 14.70
N ARG A 264 20.09 8.40 13.57
CA ARG A 264 19.48 8.42 12.23
C ARG A 264 18.76 7.10 11.93
N GLN A 265 19.41 5.98 12.20
CA GLN A 265 18.80 4.66 12.09
C GLN A 265 17.54 4.58 12.96
N ALA A 266 17.63 4.95 14.23
CA ALA A 266 16.50 4.92 15.15
C ALA A 266 15.34 5.81 14.67
N ALA A 267 15.63 6.99 14.10
CA ALA A 267 14.60 7.87 13.54
C ALA A 267 13.92 7.24 12.31
N LEU A 268 14.68 6.62 11.41
CA LEU A 268 14.14 5.89 10.25
C LEU A 268 13.30 4.68 10.69
N SER A 269 13.82 3.86 11.61
CA SER A 269 13.12 2.70 12.17
C SER A 269 11.83 3.13 12.86
N ALA A 270 11.85 4.16 13.70
CA ALA A 270 10.66 4.67 14.38
C ALA A 270 9.62 5.22 13.41
N ALA A 271 10.03 5.99 12.38
CA ALA A 271 9.11 6.51 11.38
C ALA A 271 8.48 5.38 10.54
N LEU A 272 9.27 4.38 10.15
CA LEU A 272 8.76 3.22 9.42
C LEU A 272 7.84 2.35 10.28
N SER A 273 8.19 2.07 11.53
CA SER A 273 7.33 1.32 12.46
C SER A 273 6.00 2.01 12.68
N ARG A 274 5.99 3.34 12.93
CA ARG A 274 4.75 4.11 13.06
C ARG A 274 3.90 4.06 11.78
N LEU A 275 4.54 4.14 10.61
CA LEU A 275 3.86 4.03 9.32
C LEU A 275 3.25 2.64 9.12
N THR A 276 4.00 1.59 9.41
CA THR A 276 3.51 0.21 9.29
C THR A 276 2.38 -0.07 10.28
N ASP A 277 2.49 0.36 11.54
CA ASP A 277 1.40 0.31 12.53
C ASP A 277 0.14 1.05 12.04
N GLY A 278 0.33 2.20 11.39
CA GLY A 278 -0.76 2.99 10.82
C GLY A 278 -1.46 2.32 9.63
N LEU A 279 -0.71 1.54 8.84
CA LEU A 279 -1.21 0.80 7.69
C LEU A 279 -1.67 -0.62 8.03
N ALA A 280 -1.36 -1.13 9.22
CA ALA A 280 -1.69 -2.49 9.64
C ALA A 280 -3.14 -2.91 9.37
N PRO A 281 -4.20 -2.15 9.73
CA PRO A 281 -5.57 -2.58 9.44
C PRO A 281 -5.85 -2.70 7.94
N GLU A 282 -5.32 -1.79 7.12
CA GLU A 282 -5.48 -1.85 5.65
C GLU A 282 -4.76 -3.07 5.07
N LEU A 283 -3.50 -3.29 5.47
CA LEU A 283 -2.66 -4.37 4.95
C LEU A 283 -3.17 -5.74 5.40
N VAL A 284 -3.64 -5.87 6.66
CA VAL A 284 -4.20 -7.12 7.17
C VAL A 284 -5.43 -7.53 6.38
N VAL A 285 -6.36 -6.60 6.15
CA VAL A 285 -7.57 -6.88 5.37
C VAL A 285 -7.24 -7.11 3.89
N SER A 286 -6.30 -6.34 3.31
CA SER A 286 -5.83 -6.52 1.93
C SER A 286 -5.20 -7.90 1.70
N MET A 287 -4.36 -8.37 2.63
CA MET A 287 -3.76 -9.70 2.54
C MET A 287 -4.78 -10.80 2.80
N ALA A 288 -5.72 -10.62 3.74
CA ALA A 288 -6.82 -11.56 3.94
C ALA A 288 -7.68 -11.71 2.67
N TYR A 289 -8.00 -10.59 2.01
CA TYR A 289 -8.62 -10.59 0.68
C TYR A 289 -7.79 -11.42 -0.32
N GLY A 290 -6.48 -11.17 -0.40
CA GLY A 290 -5.60 -11.88 -1.32
C GLY A 290 -5.57 -13.39 -1.09
N VAL A 291 -5.54 -13.83 0.18
CA VAL A 291 -5.57 -15.25 0.55
C VAL A 291 -6.92 -15.89 0.18
N VAL A 292 -8.04 -15.25 0.52
CA VAL A 292 -9.38 -15.77 0.16
C VAL A 292 -9.55 -15.81 -1.35
N LEU A 293 -9.07 -14.79 -2.07
CA LEU A 293 -9.11 -14.75 -3.53
C LEU A 293 -8.24 -15.86 -4.14
N GLN A 294 -7.07 -16.15 -3.57
CA GLN A 294 -6.21 -17.25 -4.00
C GLN A 294 -6.94 -18.59 -3.90
N VAL A 295 -7.51 -18.89 -2.73
CA VAL A 295 -8.29 -20.13 -2.51
C VAL A 295 -9.46 -20.21 -3.49
N SER A 296 -10.23 -19.12 -3.63
CA SER A 296 -11.37 -19.05 -4.55
C SER A 296 -10.96 -19.30 -6.01
N THR A 297 -9.85 -18.71 -6.43
CA THR A 297 -9.37 -18.81 -7.82
C THR A 297 -8.82 -20.19 -8.14
N LEU A 298 -8.13 -20.81 -7.19
CA LEU A 298 -7.63 -22.18 -7.37
C LEU A 298 -8.79 -23.19 -7.42
N LEU A 299 -9.82 -23.01 -6.60
CA LEU A 299 -11.04 -23.83 -6.66
C LEU A 299 -11.80 -23.61 -7.98
N LEU A 300 -11.89 -22.36 -8.46
CA LEU A 300 -12.41 -22.07 -9.81
C LEU A 300 -11.58 -22.78 -10.90
N THR A 301 -10.26 -22.83 -10.74
CA THR A 301 -9.36 -23.50 -11.69
C THR A 301 -9.66 -25.00 -11.74
N VAL A 302 -9.74 -25.65 -10.58
CA VAL A 302 -10.06 -27.08 -10.47
C VAL A 302 -11.44 -27.37 -11.05
N GLY A 303 -12.47 -26.64 -10.64
CA GLY A 303 -13.83 -26.85 -11.15
C GLY A 303 -13.95 -26.60 -12.65
N SER A 304 -13.26 -25.59 -13.18
CA SER A 304 -13.24 -25.31 -14.62
C SER A 304 -12.47 -26.38 -15.40
N ALA A 305 -11.42 -26.97 -14.82
CA ALA A 305 -10.68 -28.07 -15.42
C ALA A 305 -11.54 -29.33 -15.49
N GLN A 306 -12.22 -29.69 -14.39
CA GLN A 306 -13.14 -30.84 -14.33
C GLN A 306 -14.30 -30.70 -15.32
N ALA A 307 -14.84 -29.49 -15.49
CA ALA A 307 -15.93 -29.21 -16.43
C ALA A 307 -15.47 -29.04 -17.91
N GLY A 308 -14.17 -29.14 -18.22
CA GLY A 308 -13.67 -28.91 -19.58
C GLY A 308 -13.81 -27.46 -20.07
N HIS A 309 -13.91 -26.49 -19.16
CA HIS A 309 -14.12 -25.07 -19.44
C HIS A 309 -12.91 -24.18 -19.10
N LEU A 310 -11.74 -24.79 -18.88
CA LEU A 310 -10.54 -24.08 -18.41
C LEU A 310 -10.13 -22.90 -19.33
N VAL A 311 -10.19 -23.08 -20.65
CA VAL A 311 -9.87 -22.00 -21.62
C VAL A 311 -10.86 -20.83 -21.54
N ARG A 312 -12.11 -21.09 -21.17
CA ARG A 312 -13.13 -20.04 -20.98
C ARG A 312 -12.89 -19.27 -19.68
N ALA A 313 -12.54 -19.96 -18.60
CA ALA A 313 -12.26 -19.38 -17.29
C ALA A 313 -10.86 -18.75 -17.17
N GLY A 314 -9.94 -19.07 -18.09
CA GLY A 314 -8.53 -18.65 -18.05
C GLY A 314 -8.29 -17.18 -17.71
N PRO A 315 -8.92 -16.19 -18.37
CA PRO A 315 -8.71 -14.77 -18.05
C PRO A 315 -9.11 -14.40 -16.61
N GLU A 316 -10.21 -14.97 -16.10
CA GLU A 316 -10.65 -14.75 -14.72
C GLU A 316 -9.69 -15.38 -13.71
N ILE A 317 -9.19 -16.58 -14.01
CA ILE A 317 -8.18 -17.28 -13.20
C ILE A 317 -6.89 -16.45 -13.13
N VAL A 318 -6.40 -15.98 -14.28
CA VAL A 318 -5.19 -15.15 -14.34
C VAL A 318 -5.37 -13.86 -13.55
N ALA A 319 -6.50 -13.16 -13.70
CA ALA A 319 -6.77 -11.95 -12.93
C ALA A 319 -6.89 -12.21 -11.42
N GLY A 320 -7.51 -13.32 -11.01
CA GLY A 320 -7.63 -13.72 -9.60
C GLY A 320 -6.27 -13.99 -8.96
N LEU A 321 -5.45 -14.84 -9.60
CA LEU A 321 -4.10 -15.16 -9.13
C LEU A 321 -3.19 -13.93 -9.10
N TYR A 322 -3.29 -13.07 -10.12
CA TYR A 322 -2.53 -11.83 -10.18
C TYR A 322 -2.84 -10.91 -9.00
N ARG A 323 -4.14 -10.67 -8.71
CA ARG A 323 -4.57 -9.84 -7.59
C ARG A 323 -4.16 -10.42 -6.24
N ALA A 324 -4.31 -11.73 -6.07
CA ALA A 324 -3.85 -12.43 -4.87
C ALA A 324 -2.33 -12.27 -4.68
N ALA A 325 -1.55 -12.44 -5.75
CA ALA A 325 -0.11 -12.27 -5.71
C ALA A 325 0.29 -10.84 -5.34
N VAL A 326 -0.32 -9.81 -5.93
CA VAL A 326 0.02 -8.41 -5.60
C VAL A 326 -0.32 -8.07 -4.15
N THR A 327 -1.50 -8.48 -3.67
CA THR A 327 -1.97 -8.15 -2.31
C THR A 327 -1.23 -8.90 -1.22
N VAL A 328 -0.72 -10.11 -1.48
CA VAL A 328 0.02 -10.92 -0.50
C VAL A 328 1.55 -10.78 -0.65
N ALA A 329 2.08 -10.94 -1.86
CA ALA A 329 3.52 -11.02 -2.07
C ALA A 329 4.22 -9.66 -2.02
N VAL A 330 3.61 -8.58 -2.54
CA VAL A 330 4.26 -7.26 -2.56
C VAL A 330 4.56 -6.75 -1.14
N PRO A 331 3.62 -6.73 -0.18
CA PRO A 331 3.93 -6.33 1.18
C PRO A 331 5.04 -7.18 1.82
N CYS A 332 5.02 -8.50 1.57
CA CYS A 332 6.01 -9.42 2.12
C CYS A 332 7.41 -9.22 1.53
N GLU A 333 7.52 -9.01 0.22
CA GLU A 333 8.80 -8.72 -0.44
C GLU A 333 9.35 -7.35 0.00
N VAL A 334 8.47 -6.35 0.12
CA VAL A 334 8.86 -5.03 0.63
C VAL A 334 9.38 -5.11 2.06
N GLY A 335 8.66 -5.85 2.92
CA GLY A 335 9.06 -6.08 4.30
C GLY A 335 10.40 -6.79 4.43
N GLN A 336 10.58 -7.87 3.68
CA GLN A 336 11.85 -8.59 3.58
C GLN A 336 12.98 -7.67 3.11
N ALA A 337 12.74 -6.86 2.09
CA ALA A 337 13.76 -6.02 1.49
C ALA A 337 14.20 -4.84 2.38
N VAL A 338 13.35 -4.40 3.31
CA VAL A 338 13.71 -3.51 4.43
C VAL A 338 14.54 -4.26 5.46
N GLN A 339 14.08 -5.44 5.91
CA GLN A 339 14.79 -6.26 6.90
C GLN A 339 16.21 -6.63 6.42
N ASP A 340 16.37 -7.02 5.15
CA ASP A 340 17.66 -7.30 4.54
C ASP A 340 18.59 -6.08 4.58
N GLN A 341 18.05 -4.87 4.40
CA GLN A 341 18.84 -3.65 4.41
C GLN A 341 19.30 -3.27 5.82
N VAL A 342 18.46 -3.48 6.83
CA VAL A 342 18.84 -3.33 8.25
C VAL A 342 19.81 -4.43 8.68
N GLY A 343 19.63 -5.66 8.17
CA GLY A 343 20.55 -6.77 8.39
C GLY A 343 21.98 -6.45 7.94
N ARG A 344 22.13 -5.77 6.80
CA ARG A 344 23.44 -5.30 6.32
C ARG A 344 24.13 -4.31 7.26
N ILE A 345 23.36 -3.50 8.01
CA ILE A 345 23.92 -2.60 9.03
C ILE A 345 24.50 -3.43 10.16
N ARG A 346 23.74 -4.39 10.69
CA ARG A 346 24.21 -5.33 11.72
C ARG A 346 25.47 -6.07 11.26
N ASP A 347 25.46 -6.59 10.03
CA ASP A 347 26.60 -7.34 9.50
C ASP A 347 27.83 -6.43 9.33
N SER A 348 27.64 -5.15 9.00
CA SER A 348 28.74 -4.16 8.94
C SER A 348 29.28 -3.79 10.33
N LEU A 349 28.42 -3.74 11.36
CA LEU A 349 28.86 -3.58 12.76
C LEU A 349 29.66 -4.80 13.25
N LEU A 350 29.26 -6.01 12.84
CA LEU A 350 29.90 -7.27 13.21
C LEU A 350 31.22 -7.53 12.49
N ALA A 351 31.36 -7.09 11.24
CA ALA A 351 32.57 -7.31 10.43
C ALA A 351 33.79 -6.48 10.88
N ARG A 352 33.69 -5.78 12.01
CA ARG A 352 34.70 -4.85 12.52
C ARG A 352 35.88 -5.60 13.18
N PRO A 353 37.14 -5.14 12.99
CA PRO A 353 38.27 -5.59 13.80
C PRO A 353 38.12 -5.20 15.29
N PRO A 354 38.84 -5.88 16.21
CA PRO A 354 38.75 -5.64 17.64
C PRO A 354 38.90 -4.16 17.99
N VAL A 355 37.98 -3.66 18.82
CA VAL A 355 37.99 -2.27 19.26
C VAL A 355 38.96 -2.13 20.43
N ALA A 356 40.05 -1.38 20.26
CA ALA A 356 40.96 -1.13 21.38
C ALA A 356 40.34 -0.20 22.45
N ASP A 357 39.43 0.69 22.05
CA ASP A 357 38.77 1.66 22.94
C ASP A 357 37.45 1.12 23.52
N VAL A 358 37.40 0.94 24.84
CA VAL A 358 36.23 0.43 25.56
C VAL A 358 34.96 1.25 25.25
N THR A 359 35.06 2.58 25.11
CA THR A 359 33.90 3.44 24.88
C THR A 359 33.30 3.22 23.49
N ALA A 360 34.14 3.16 22.47
CA ALA A 360 33.73 2.80 21.11
C ALA A 360 33.19 1.36 21.03
N GLY A 361 33.74 0.42 21.81
CA GLY A 361 33.22 -0.95 21.90
C GLY A 361 31.81 -0.99 22.47
N GLN A 362 31.56 -0.25 23.56
CA GLN A 362 30.25 -0.18 24.19
C GLN A 362 29.18 0.43 23.26
N GLU A 363 29.50 1.51 22.56
CA GLU A 363 28.55 2.15 21.63
C GLU A 363 28.22 1.23 20.43
N VAL A 364 29.20 0.49 19.91
CA VAL A 364 28.93 -0.51 18.86
C VAL A 364 27.98 -1.60 19.36
N LEU A 365 28.15 -2.09 20.59
CA LEU A 365 27.26 -3.08 21.18
C LEU A 365 25.84 -2.53 21.37
N LEU A 366 25.71 -1.27 21.81
CA LEU A 366 24.40 -0.60 21.94
C LEU A 366 23.70 -0.50 20.58
N GLN A 367 24.42 -0.14 19.52
CA GLN A 367 23.85 -0.11 18.17
C GLN A 367 23.51 -1.48 17.61
N LEU A 368 24.32 -2.49 17.89
CA LEU A 368 24.05 -3.85 17.45
C LEU A 368 22.77 -4.38 18.10
N GLU A 369 22.60 -4.12 19.39
CA GLU A 369 21.39 -4.47 20.12
C GLU A 369 20.17 -3.67 19.64
N ALA A 370 20.31 -2.37 19.36
CA ALA A 370 19.24 -1.57 18.76
C ALA A 370 18.84 -2.11 17.37
N THR A 371 19.83 -2.45 16.52
CA THR A 371 19.60 -3.02 15.19
C THR A 371 18.95 -4.40 15.27
N ARG A 372 19.29 -5.20 16.28
CA ARG A 372 18.63 -6.47 16.54
C ARG A 372 17.15 -6.28 16.88
N ARG A 373 16.81 -5.35 17.77
CA ARG A 373 15.41 -5.02 18.10
C ARG A 373 14.64 -4.47 16.90
N ASP A 374 15.30 -3.66 16.08
CA ASP A 374 14.74 -3.19 14.81
C ASP A 374 14.42 -4.39 13.88
N LEU A 375 15.32 -5.36 13.71
CA LEU A 375 15.05 -6.57 12.90
C LEU A 375 13.90 -7.44 13.43
N GLU A 376 13.65 -7.42 14.73
CA GLU A 376 12.56 -8.17 15.37
C GLU A 376 11.21 -7.45 15.24
N SER A 377 11.21 -6.11 15.27
CA SER A 377 10.00 -5.27 15.30
C SER A 377 9.60 -4.68 13.95
N LEU A 378 10.56 -4.42 13.07
CA LEU A 378 10.31 -3.77 11.79
C LEU A 378 9.46 -4.66 10.91
N VAL A 379 8.40 -4.05 10.39
CA VAL A 379 7.46 -4.67 9.47
C VAL A 379 6.67 -5.84 10.10
N ASP A 380 6.46 -5.76 11.41
CA ASP A 380 5.51 -6.60 12.14
C ASP A 380 4.12 -5.94 12.13
N LEU A 381 3.10 -6.65 11.62
CA LEU A 381 1.70 -6.20 11.63
C LEU A 381 0.96 -6.63 12.91
N ARG A 382 1.68 -7.10 13.95
CA ARG A 382 1.18 -7.70 15.20
C ARG A 382 0.49 -9.05 15.05
N LEU A 383 -0.24 -9.24 13.95
CA LEU A 383 -0.85 -10.50 13.56
C LEU A 383 0.14 -11.44 12.86
N TYR A 384 0.99 -10.88 12.00
CA TYR A 384 2.05 -11.61 11.30
C TYR A 384 3.13 -10.65 10.82
N ARG A 385 4.30 -11.21 10.48
CA ARG A 385 5.43 -10.46 9.92
C ARG A 385 5.38 -10.49 8.39
N LEU A 386 5.71 -9.36 7.76
CA LEU A 386 5.81 -9.27 6.30
C LEU A 386 7.14 -9.89 5.83
N ARG A 387 7.12 -11.21 5.64
CA ARG A 387 8.27 -12.03 5.22
C ARG A 387 7.85 -13.00 4.12
N ARG A 388 8.84 -13.50 3.37
CA ARG A 388 8.63 -14.55 2.34
C ARG A 388 8.00 -15.82 2.91
N SER A 389 8.32 -16.16 4.16
CA SER A 389 7.72 -17.29 4.86
C SER A 389 6.20 -17.17 4.98
N THR A 390 5.66 -15.96 5.09
CA THR A 390 4.21 -15.71 5.17
C THR A 390 3.52 -15.98 3.84
N VAL A 391 4.17 -15.62 2.72
CA VAL A 391 3.68 -15.98 1.37
C VAL A 391 3.65 -17.49 1.19
N LEU A 392 4.75 -18.17 1.54
CA LEU A 392 4.82 -19.63 1.46
C LEU A 392 3.77 -20.31 2.35
N ALA A 393 3.56 -19.80 3.57
CA ALA A 393 2.53 -20.31 4.47
C ALA A 393 1.12 -20.13 3.90
N ALA A 394 0.81 -18.96 3.33
CA ALA A 394 -0.48 -18.70 2.69
C ALA A 394 -0.72 -19.61 1.47
N VAL A 395 0.29 -19.75 0.60
CA VAL A 395 0.22 -20.62 -0.58
C VAL A 395 0.07 -22.09 -0.16
N SER A 396 0.87 -22.54 0.82
CA SER A 396 0.81 -23.90 1.35
C SER A 396 -0.56 -24.19 1.94
N ALA A 397 -1.09 -23.29 2.77
CA ALA A 397 -2.42 -23.44 3.35
C ALA A 397 -3.49 -23.53 2.26
N ALA A 398 -3.46 -22.64 1.26
CA ALA A 398 -4.40 -22.68 0.15
C ALA A 398 -4.37 -24.02 -0.60
N VAL A 399 -3.18 -24.52 -0.95
CA VAL A 399 -2.99 -25.82 -1.60
C VAL A 399 -3.50 -26.96 -0.73
N THR A 400 -3.17 -26.98 0.57
CA THR A 400 -3.66 -27.98 1.51
C THR A 400 -5.19 -28.00 1.57
N TYR A 401 -5.83 -26.84 1.68
CA TYR A 401 -7.30 -26.76 1.67
C TYR A 401 -7.91 -27.32 0.39
N ILE A 402 -7.29 -27.08 -0.77
CA ILE A 402 -7.78 -27.63 -2.05
C ILE A 402 -7.63 -29.14 -2.10
N ILE A 403 -6.50 -29.69 -1.63
CA ILE A 403 -6.28 -31.14 -1.59
C ILE A 403 -7.33 -31.80 -0.70
N VAL A 404 -7.54 -31.27 0.50
CA VAL A 404 -8.56 -31.76 1.44
C VAL A 404 -9.95 -31.68 0.81
N PHE A 405 -10.26 -30.54 0.18
CA PHE A 405 -11.53 -30.35 -0.50
C PHE A 405 -11.75 -31.39 -1.62
N LEU A 406 -10.74 -31.62 -2.47
CA LEU A 406 -10.79 -32.62 -3.53
C LEU A 406 -11.01 -34.04 -2.99
N GLN A 407 -10.38 -34.40 -1.87
CA GLN A 407 -10.55 -35.70 -1.23
C GLN A 407 -12.00 -35.90 -0.73
N PHE A 408 -12.63 -34.87 -0.20
CA PHE A 408 -14.01 -34.94 0.29
C PHE A 408 -15.07 -34.91 -0.82
N GLN A 409 -14.74 -34.51 -2.05
CA GLN A 409 -15.67 -34.57 -3.18
C GLN A 409 -15.73 -35.93 -3.87
N GLN A 410 -14.70 -36.78 -3.73
CA GLN A 410 -14.68 -38.10 -4.37
C GLN A 410 -15.70 -39.15 -3.84
N PRO A 411 -16.15 -39.15 -2.57
CA PRO A 411 -17.11 -40.13 -2.08
C PRO A 411 -18.52 -40.01 -2.69
N GLU A 412 -18.91 -38.81 -3.14
CA GLU A 412 -20.25 -38.54 -3.69
C GLU A 412 -20.39 -38.95 -5.16
N ALA A 413 -19.30 -39.24 -5.87
CA ALA A 413 -19.32 -39.59 -7.30
C ALA A 413 -19.45 -41.10 -7.58
N SER A 414 -19.51 -41.93 -6.54
CA SER A 414 -19.53 -43.40 -6.63
C SER A 414 -20.76 -44.06 -5.99
N GLY A 415 -21.80 -43.27 -5.67
CA GLY A 415 -23.08 -43.72 -5.10
C GLY A 415 -24.22 -43.69 -6.09
#